data_AF-A0A1V1W0J4-F1
#
_entry.id   AF-A0A1V1W0J4-F1
#
_cell.length_a   1.000
_cell.length_b   1.000
_cell.length_c   1.000
_cell.angle_alpha   90.00
_cell.angle_beta   90.00
_cell.angle_gamma   90.00
#
_symmetry.space_group_name_H-M   'P 1'
#
loop_
_entity.id
_entity.type
_entity.pdbx_description
1 polymer ?
#
loop_
_entity_poly.entity_id
_entity_poly.type
_entity_poly.pdbx_seq_one_letter_code
_entity_poly.pdbx_strand_id
1 'polypeptide(L)'
;MARAGLGPFSLIRHVGRKSGRVYETPVILARDVDGFVAELTYGDKVNWYRNVVAAAGCIVVYRGKEYRISQIEPCSAERGRGAYPAPFRQVLRLLARDEFRLL
;
A
#
# COMPACT_ATOMS: atom_id res chain seq x y z
N MET A 1 -10.30 -13.67 1.03
CA MET A 1 -10.85 -12.30 1.10
C MET A 1 -10.07 -11.29 0.27
N ALA A 2 -8.76 -11.08 0.51
CA ALA A 2 -7.96 -10.13 -0.27
C ALA A 2 -7.83 -10.48 -1.78
N ARG A 3 -7.62 -11.75 -2.14
CA ARG A 3 -7.65 -12.21 -3.55
C ARG A 3 -9.01 -12.01 -4.24
N ALA A 4 -10.10 -12.05 -3.46
CA ALA A 4 -11.45 -11.85 -3.97
C ALA A 4 -11.80 -10.35 -4.12
N GLY A 5 -10.92 -9.43 -3.67
CA GLY A 5 -11.16 -7.99 -3.72
C GLY A 5 -12.29 -7.51 -2.79
N LEU A 6 -12.63 -8.31 -1.77
CA LEU A 6 -13.72 -8.02 -0.83
C LEU A 6 -13.20 -7.29 0.41
N GLY A 7 -13.95 -6.29 0.86
CA GLY A 7 -13.59 -5.46 2.01
C GLY A 7 -12.52 -4.40 1.67
N PRO A 8 -11.87 -3.80 2.68
CA PRO A 8 -10.89 -2.74 2.48
C PRO A 8 -9.52 -3.26 1.97
N PHE A 9 -9.39 -4.57 1.76
CA PHE A 9 -8.11 -5.20 1.47
C PHE A 9 -7.76 -5.20 -0.01
N SER A 10 -6.49 -4.98 -0.27
CA SER A 10 -5.80 -5.15 -1.55
C SER A 10 -4.65 -6.14 -1.36
N LEU A 11 -4.07 -6.64 -2.46
CA LEU A 11 -2.84 -7.41 -2.41
C LEU A 11 -1.71 -6.64 -3.06
N ILE A 12 -0.54 -6.66 -2.44
CA ILE A 12 0.71 -6.32 -3.10
C ILE A 12 1.43 -7.62 -3.42
N ARG A 13 1.66 -7.87 -4.71
CA ARG A 13 2.51 -8.96 -5.21
C ARG A 13 3.91 -8.40 -5.48
N HIS A 14 4.91 -8.91 -4.78
CA HIS A 14 6.30 -8.40 -4.82
C HIS A 14 7.32 -9.54 -4.81
N VAL A 15 8.57 -9.21 -5.15
CA VAL A 15 9.70 -10.14 -5.14
C VAL A 15 10.52 -9.94 -3.87
N GLY A 16 10.76 -11.00 -3.12
CA GLY A 16 11.59 -10.95 -1.92
C GLY A 16 13.03 -10.60 -2.25
N ARG A 17 13.53 -9.45 -1.76
CA ARG A 17 14.88 -8.94 -2.06
C ARG A 17 16.04 -9.89 -1.69
N LYS A 18 15.80 -10.82 -0.76
CA LYS A 18 16.79 -11.82 -0.32
C LYS A 18 16.58 -13.20 -0.95
N SER A 19 15.33 -13.59 -1.18
CA SER A 19 14.98 -14.95 -1.60
C SER A 19 14.65 -15.07 -3.09
N GLY A 20 14.42 -13.96 -3.79
CA GLY A 20 13.94 -13.93 -5.17
C GLY A 20 12.51 -14.48 -5.36
N ARG A 21 11.83 -14.89 -4.29
CA ARG A 21 10.50 -15.52 -4.36
C ARG A 21 9.42 -14.46 -4.51
N VAL A 22 8.34 -14.81 -5.22
CA VAL A 22 7.13 -13.99 -5.29
C VAL A 22 6.32 -14.18 -4.02
N TYR A 23 5.88 -13.07 -3.42
CA TYR A 23 5.01 -13.03 -2.26
C TYR A 23 3.77 -12.19 -2.55
N GLU A 24 2.64 -12.54 -1.93
CA GLU A 24 1.43 -11.72 -1.89
C GLU A 24 1.20 -11.26 -0.45
N THR A 25 1.07 -9.94 -0.25
CA THR A 25 0.84 -9.35 1.06
C THR A 25 -0.48 -8.59 1.07
N PRO A 26 -1.47 -9.02 1.88
CA PRO A 26 -2.68 -8.25 2.11
C PRO A 26 -2.35 -6.93 2.81
N VAL A 27 -2.84 -5.83 2.24
CA VAL A 27 -2.68 -4.47 2.77
C VAL A 27 -3.96 -3.67 2.55
N ILE A 28 -4.15 -2.57 3.28
CA ILE A 28 -5.24 -1.63 3.01
C ILE A 28 -4.67 -0.46 2.19
N LEU A 29 -5.11 -0.38 0.94
CA LEU A 29 -4.75 0.72 0.04
C LEU A 29 -5.96 1.62 -0.19
N ALA A 30 -5.74 2.93 -0.16
CA ALA A 30 -6.69 3.89 -0.67
C ALA A 30 -6.40 4.19 -2.14
N ARG A 31 -7.45 4.40 -2.94
CA ARG A 31 -7.28 4.83 -4.33
C ARG A 31 -7.07 6.34 -4.36
N ASP A 32 -6.08 6.77 -5.12
CA ASP A 32 -5.79 8.18 -5.39
C ASP A 32 -5.87 8.42 -6.91
N VAL A 33 -5.91 9.69 -7.33
CA VAL A 33 -5.92 10.07 -8.75
C VAL A 33 -4.63 9.60 -9.45
N ASP A 34 -3.50 9.67 -8.75
CA ASP A 34 -2.19 9.34 -9.31
C ASP A 34 -1.77 7.89 -9.05
N GLY A 35 -2.56 7.11 -8.31
CA GLY A 35 -2.21 5.73 -7.97
C GLY A 35 -2.92 5.18 -6.74
N PHE A 36 -2.14 4.64 -5.81
CA PHE A 36 -2.61 4.07 -4.56
C PHE A 36 -1.82 4.62 -3.37
N VAL A 37 -2.53 5.02 -2.33
CA VAL A 37 -1.90 5.40 -1.07
C VAL A 37 -1.82 4.18 -0.16
N ALA A 38 -0.60 3.86 0.27
CA ALA A 38 -0.32 2.90 1.32
C ALA A 38 0.02 3.63 2.63
N GLU A 39 -0.69 3.32 3.71
CA GLU A 39 -0.27 3.64 5.06
C GLU A 39 0.69 2.58 5.57
N LEU A 40 1.83 2.99 6.13
CA LEU A 40 2.84 2.09 6.66
C LEU A 40 2.64 1.91 8.17
N THR A 41 1.68 1.08 8.57
CA THR A 41 1.34 0.85 9.99
C THR A 41 2.55 0.46 10.85
N TYR A 42 3.51 -0.26 10.26
CA TYR A 42 4.76 -0.70 10.91
C TYR A 42 6.00 0.05 10.40
N GLY A 43 5.79 1.19 9.73
CA GLY A 43 6.81 2.04 9.14
C GLY A 43 7.50 1.46 7.90
N ASP A 44 8.47 2.21 7.39
CA ASP A 44 9.28 1.89 6.22
C ASP A 44 10.14 0.62 6.33
N LYS A 45 10.21 0.01 7.53
CA LYS A 45 10.95 -1.22 7.76
C LYS A 45 10.14 -2.48 7.45
N VAL A 46 8.83 -2.34 7.18
CA VAL A 46 7.97 -3.49 6.86
C VAL A 46 8.48 -4.24 5.62
N ASN A 47 8.51 -5.57 5.71
CA ASN A 47 9.23 -6.38 4.72
C ASN A 47 8.69 -6.24 3.30
N TRP A 48 7.37 -6.18 3.12
CA TRP A 48 6.79 -6.00 1.79
C TRP A 48 7.28 -4.70 1.16
N TYR A 49 7.27 -3.58 1.91
CA TYR A 49 7.67 -2.28 1.38
C TYR A 49 9.15 -2.27 0.96
N ARG A 50 10.03 -2.80 1.82
CA ARG A 50 11.46 -2.94 1.50
C ARG A 50 11.72 -3.80 0.26
N ASN A 51 10.89 -4.81 0.04
CA ASN A 51 10.98 -5.66 -1.16
C ASN A 51 10.51 -4.92 -2.41
N VAL A 52 9.38 -4.20 -2.33
CA VAL A 52 8.86 -3.38 -3.43
C VAL A 52 9.87 -2.30 -3.83
N VAL A 53 10.48 -1.60 -2.86
CA VAL A 53 11.53 -0.61 -3.11
C VAL A 53 12.76 -1.25 -3.76
N ALA A 54 13.25 -2.38 -3.24
CA ALA A 54 14.41 -3.07 -3.80
C ALA A 54 14.16 -3.60 -5.22
N ALA A 55 12.92 -3.99 -5.54
CA ALA A 55 12.52 -4.46 -6.87
C ALA A 55 12.10 -3.32 -7.81
N ALA A 56 12.14 -2.05 -7.35
CA ALA A 56 11.65 -0.88 -8.07
C ALA A 56 10.21 -1.04 -8.61
N GLY A 57 9.35 -1.72 -7.85
CA GLY A 57 7.95 -1.89 -8.24
C GLY A 57 7.29 -3.16 -7.71
N CYS A 58 6.00 -3.28 -8.02
CA CYS A 58 5.15 -4.40 -7.65
C CYS A 58 3.90 -4.49 -8.53
N ILE A 59 3.05 -5.48 -8.26
CA ILE A 59 1.67 -5.50 -8.76
C ILE A 59 0.73 -5.28 -7.59
N VAL A 60 -0.15 -4.30 -7.71
CA VAL A 60 -1.28 -4.10 -6.81
C VAL A 60 -2.49 -4.81 -7.38
N VAL A 61 -3.10 -5.70 -6.62
CA VAL A 61 -4.41 -6.27 -6.92
C VAL A 61 -5.45 -5.53 -6.08
N TYR A 62 -6.25 -4.70 -6.74
CA TYR A 62 -7.29 -3.88 -6.13
C TYR A 62 -8.64 -4.21 -6.74
N ARG A 63 -9.61 -4.65 -5.91
CA ARG A 63 -10.94 -5.09 -6.34
C ARG A 63 -10.90 -6.09 -7.52
N GLY A 64 -9.96 -7.05 -7.44
CA GLY A 64 -9.78 -8.09 -8.46
C GLY A 64 -9.06 -7.63 -9.74
N LYS A 65 -8.67 -6.35 -9.86
CA LYS A 65 -7.91 -5.82 -11.00
C LYS A 65 -6.44 -5.65 -10.64
N GLU A 66 -5.55 -6.00 -11.56
CA GLU A 66 -4.10 -5.86 -11.40
C GLU A 66 -3.61 -4.52 -11.96
N TYR A 67 -2.75 -3.84 -11.21
CA TYR A 67 -2.12 -2.57 -11.56
C TYR A 67 -0.61 -2.70 -11.36
N ARG A 68 0.17 -2.37 -12.40
CA ARG A 68 1.63 -2.38 -12.30
C ARG A 68 2.11 -1.07 -11.71
N ILE A 69 2.83 -1.17 -10.60
CA ILE A 69 3.44 -0.06 -9.90
C ILE A 69 4.93 -0.04 -10.23
N SER A 70 5.44 1.12 -10.61
CA SER A 70 6.84 1.33 -10.96
C SER A 70 7.47 2.55 -10.29
N GLN A 71 6.68 3.37 -9.61
CA GLN A 71 7.13 4.53 -8.86
C GLN A 71 6.62 4.40 -7.43
N ILE A 72 7.44 4.82 -6.47
CA ILE A 72 7.11 4.73 -5.04
C ILE A 72 7.62 6.01 -4.41
N GLU A 73 6.69 6.88 -4.01
CA GLU A 73 7.02 8.23 -3.58
C GLU A 73 6.54 8.48 -2.14
N PRO A 74 7.26 9.31 -1.36
CA PRO A 74 6.73 9.84 -0.11
C PRO A 74 5.40 10.55 -0.36
N CYS A 75 4.39 10.25 0.44
CA CYS A 75 3.10 10.95 0.40
C CYS A 75 2.92 11.75 1.69
N SER A 76 2.48 13.00 1.57
CA SER A 76 2.22 13.85 2.73
C SER A 76 1.10 13.26 3.59
N ALA A 77 1.17 13.44 4.91
CA ALA A 77 0.16 12.90 5.82
C ALA A 77 -1.25 13.45 5.52
N GLU A 78 -1.35 14.69 5.03
CA GLU A 78 -2.61 15.29 4.61
C GLU A 78 -3.21 14.56 3.41
N ARG A 79 -2.45 14.43 2.31
CA ARG A 79 -2.89 13.71 1.11
C ARG A 79 -3.17 12.24 1.43
N GLY A 80 -2.28 11.62 2.18
CA GLY A 80 -2.37 10.22 2.57
C GLY A 80 -3.67 9.91 3.31
N ARG A 81 -3.98 10.67 4.36
CA ARG A 81 -5.26 10.56 5.09
C ARG A 81 -6.46 10.96 4.23
N GLY A 82 -6.29 11.94 3.35
CA GLY A 82 -7.30 12.42 2.40
C GLY A 82 -7.81 11.32 1.45
N ALA A 83 -6.93 10.40 1.05
CA ALA A 83 -7.30 9.30 0.17
C ALA A 83 -8.24 8.27 0.82
N TYR A 84 -8.23 8.14 2.16
CA TYR A 84 -9.07 7.17 2.87
C TYR A 84 -10.49 7.71 3.15
N PRO A 85 -11.53 6.83 3.14
CA PRO A 85 -12.88 7.18 3.56
C PRO A 85 -12.93 7.72 5.01
N ALA A 86 -13.95 8.52 5.33
CA ALA A 86 -14.01 9.28 6.57
C ALA A 86 -13.81 8.46 7.86
N PRO A 87 -14.41 7.27 8.06
CA PRO A 87 -14.18 6.47 9.28
C PRO A 87 -12.70 6.06 9.43
N PHE A 88 -12.07 5.60 8.34
CA PHE A 88 -10.64 5.25 8.34
C PHE A 88 -9.75 6.47 8.55
N ARG A 89 -10.08 7.60 7.92
CA ARG A 89 -9.36 8.86 8.09
C ARG A 89 -9.31 9.32 9.54
N GLN A 90 -10.41 9.21 10.29
CA GLN A 90 -10.45 9.60 11.70
C GLN A 90 -9.59 8.67 12.56
N VAL A 91 -9.65 7.35 12.33
CA VAL A 91 -8.77 6.39 13.02
C VAL A 91 -7.30 6.70 12.75
N LEU A 92 -6.93 6.98 11.50
CA LEU A 92 -5.55 7.35 11.14
C LEU A 92 -5.07 8.64 11.80
N ARG A 93 -5.96 9.63 11.98
CA ARG A 93 -5.66 10.86 12.73
C ARG A 93 -5.47 10.58 14.22
N LEU A 94 -6.37 9.84 14.84
CA LEU A 94 -6.31 9.51 16.27
C LEU A 94 -5.05 8.70 16.62
N LEU A 95 -4.61 7.83 15.72
CA LEU A 95 -3.41 7.02 15.90
C LEU A 95 -2.11 7.74 15.46
N ALA A 96 -2.17 9.04 15.15
CA ALA A 96 -1.05 9.85 14.69
C ALA A 96 -0.23 9.17 13.57
N ARG A 97 -0.91 8.56 12.59
CA ARG A 97 -0.25 7.92 11.46
C ARG A 97 0.10 8.95 10.41
N ASP A 98 1.41 9.14 10.22
CA ASP A 98 1.97 10.15 9.30
C ASP A 98 2.79 9.54 8.16
N GLU A 99 3.09 8.23 8.21
CA GLU A 99 3.89 7.56 7.18
C GLU A 99 3.00 6.99 6.07
N PHE A 100 2.98 7.70 4.94
CA PHE A 100 2.29 7.27 3.73
C PHE A 100 3.24 7.17 2.54
N ARG A 101 2.89 6.30 1.59
CA ARG A 101 3.55 6.17 0.29
C ARG A 101 2.52 6.20 -0.82
N LEU A 102 2.87 6.89 -1.90
CA LEU A 102 2.14 6.82 -3.16
C LEU A 102 2.79 5.72 -3.99
N LEU A 103 1.96 4.78 -4.45
CA LEU A 103 2.29 3.64 -5.31
C LEU A 103 1.61 3.84 -6.67
#